data_AF-A0A803M762-F1
#
_entry.id   AF-A0A803M762-F1
#
_cell.length_a   1.000
_cell.length_b   1.000
_cell.length_c   1.000
_cell.angle_alpha   90.00
_cell.angle_beta   90.00
_cell.angle_gamma   90.00
#
_symmetry.space_group_name_H-M   'P 1'
#
loop_
_entity.id
_entity.type
_entity.pdbx_description
1 polymer ?
#
loop_
_entity_poly.entity_id
_entity_poly.type
_entity_poly.pdbx_seq_one_letter_code
_entity_poly.pdbx_strand_id
1 'polypeptide(L)'
;MTPFLPPAIAITILLLLQLVPLPTLAVSMPSTAYIRDEDGEPLLNGGTYYIIPQRTNGGGLTVAQKAQTTPCPLFIAQEKDGSSNGHAFKITSPISSKYLPFGPTEFYLTKVTTTCTKPLAWRLITDNATGHIYVAAGTTQSLGPTAFSITGPFFYVQPFEYQIFYCDNVLCKLAGLYENGLLGMNHDVNLAYRFRKAFTHTSQVM
;
A
#
# COMPACT_ATOMS: atom_id res chain seq x y z
N MET A 1 -13.44 -43.01 55.31
CA MET A 1 -14.67 -43.36 54.57
C MET A 1 -14.59 -42.68 53.22
N THR A 2 -14.27 -43.43 52.17
CA THR A 2 -14.17 -42.92 50.79
C THR A 2 -15.57 -42.75 50.21
N PRO A 3 -15.94 -41.58 49.67
CA PRO A 3 -17.24 -41.41 49.04
C PRO A 3 -17.26 -42.18 47.71
N PHE A 4 -18.10 -43.19 47.64
CA PHE A 4 -18.35 -43.96 46.42
C PHE A 4 -19.39 -43.19 45.58
N LEU A 5 -18.94 -42.56 44.49
CA LEU A 5 -19.84 -41.86 43.58
C LEU A 5 -20.61 -42.92 42.77
N PRO A 6 -21.96 -42.90 42.75
CA PRO A 6 -22.73 -43.90 42.02
C PRO A 6 -22.48 -43.76 40.50
N PRO A 7 -22.37 -44.88 39.77
CA PRO A 7 -21.93 -44.88 38.37
C PRO A 7 -22.85 -44.07 37.43
N ALA A 8 -24.13 -43.95 37.77
CA ALA A 8 -25.10 -43.15 37.01
C ALA A 8 -24.81 -41.63 37.06
N ILE A 9 -24.23 -41.13 38.15
CA ILE A 9 -23.85 -39.73 38.31
C ILE A 9 -22.53 -39.45 37.57
N ALA A 10 -21.61 -40.41 37.56
CA ALA A 10 -20.38 -40.30 36.78
C ALA A 10 -20.66 -40.25 35.26
N ILE A 11 -21.61 -41.06 34.77
CA ILE A 11 -21.99 -41.11 33.35
C ILE A 11 -22.69 -39.82 32.89
N THR A 12 -23.56 -39.24 33.73
CA THR A 12 -24.24 -37.97 33.41
C THR A 12 -23.28 -36.79 33.41
N ILE A 13 -22.32 -36.72 34.35
CA ILE A 13 -21.28 -35.67 34.35
C ILE A 13 -20.38 -35.78 33.11
N LEU A 14 -20.05 -37.01 32.67
CA LEU A 14 -19.24 -37.22 31.46
C LEU A 14 -19.97 -36.79 30.18
N LEU A 15 -21.28 -37.02 30.09
CA LEU A 15 -22.10 -36.59 28.95
C LEU A 15 -22.25 -35.05 28.87
N LEU A 16 -22.41 -34.36 30.00
CA LEU A 16 -22.52 -32.90 30.03
C LEU A 16 -21.21 -32.19 29.64
N LEU A 17 -20.05 -32.81 29.87
CA LEU A 17 -18.75 -32.26 29.44
C LEU A 17 -18.55 -32.27 27.92
N GLN A 18 -19.32 -33.08 27.18
CA GLN A 18 -19.26 -33.20 25.72
C GLN A 18 -20.10 -32.12 25.01
N LEU A 19 -21.00 -31.45 25.74
CA LEU A 19 -21.87 -30.39 25.21
C LEU A 19 -21.30 -28.98 25.35
N VAL A 20 -20.13 -28.81 25.97
CA VAL A 20 -19.47 -27.50 26.03
C VAL A 20 -18.69 -27.32 24.73
N PRO A 21 -19.12 -26.44 23.80
CA PRO A 21 -18.34 -26.17 22.60
C PRO A 21 -16.99 -25.60 23.05
N LEU A 22 -15.93 -26.33 22.72
CA LEU A 22 -14.56 -25.86 22.92
C LEU A 22 -14.46 -24.50 22.21
N PRO A 23 -14.04 -23.41 22.88
CA PRO A 23 -13.84 -22.15 22.19
C PRO A 23 -12.67 -22.38 21.24
N THR A 24 -12.99 -22.65 19.97
CA THR A 24 -12.00 -22.61 18.90
C THR A 24 -11.53 -21.17 18.86
N LEU A 25 -10.40 -20.91 19.50
CA LEU A 25 -9.59 -19.73 19.19
C LEU A 25 -9.10 -19.95 17.76
N ALA A 26 -9.96 -19.63 16.79
CA ALA A 26 -9.54 -19.34 15.45
C ALA A 26 -8.70 -18.07 15.55
N VAL A 27 -7.43 -18.23 15.90
CA VAL A 27 -6.43 -17.20 15.65
C VAL A 27 -6.30 -17.20 14.13
N SER A 28 -7.15 -16.40 13.47
CA SER A 28 -6.93 -16.02 12.09
C SER A 28 -5.66 -15.18 12.08
N MET A 29 -4.49 -15.83 12.02
CA MET A 29 -3.28 -15.16 11.60
C MET A 29 -3.59 -14.65 10.19
N PRO A 30 -3.57 -13.34 9.93
CA PRO A 30 -3.69 -12.88 8.57
C PRO A 30 -2.37 -13.23 7.87
N SER A 31 -2.26 -14.46 7.37
CA SER A 31 -1.41 -14.77 6.23
C SER A 31 -2.09 -14.14 5.01
N THR A 32 -2.13 -12.82 4.96
CA THR A 32 -2.69 -12.13 3.80
C THR A 32 -1.62 -12.17 2.73
N ALA A 33 -1.67 -13.19 1.87
CA ALA A 33 -0.81 -13.29 0.68
C ALA A 33 -0.94 -12.07 -0.27
N TYR A 34 -1.91 -11.18 0.00
CA TYR A 34 -2.26 -10.02 -0.79
C TYR A 34 -2.40 -8.76 0.07
N ILE A 35 -2.14 -7.63 -0.56
CA ILE A 35 -2.33 -6.30 0.02
C ILE A 35 -3.83 -6.00 0.09
N ARG A 36 -4.27 -5.36 1.18
CA ARG A 36 -5.66 -4.99 1.44
C ARG A 36 -5.80 -3.47 1.54
N ASP A 37 -6.98 -2.96 1.21
CA ASP A 37 -7.31 -1.56 1.42
C ASP A 37 -7.63 -1.32 2.90
N GLU A 38 -7.83 -0.06 3.27
CA GLU A 38 -8.14 0.35 4.64
C GLU A 38 -9.47 -0.21 5.17
N ASP A 39 -10.36 -0.67 4.29
CA ASP A 39 -11.61 -1.37 4.64
C ASP A 39 -11.40 -2.88 4.83
N GLY A 40 -10.18 -3.38 4.59
CA GLY A 40 -9.83 -4.79 4.71
C GLY A 40 -10.10 -5.62 3.45
N GLU A 41 -10.51 -5.01 2.33
CA GLU A 41 -10.76 -5.70 1.08
C GLU A 41 -9.46 -5.89 0.28
N PRO A 42 -9.21 -7.06 -0.34
CA PRO A 42 -8.02 -7.26 -1.16
C PRO A 42 -7.94 -6.27 -2.32
N LEU A 43 -6.75 -5.69 -2.55
CA LEU A 43 -6.49 -4.89 -3.74
C LEU A 43 -6.56 -5.77 -4.98
N LEU A 44 -7.19 -5.29 -6.05
CA LEU A 44 -7.17 -5.92 -7.36
C LEU A 44 -5.84 -5.61 -8.06
N ASN A 45 -5.23 -6.62 -8.68
CA ASN A 45 -4.08 -6.39 -9.54
C ASN A 45 -4.56 -5.63 -10.81
N GLY A 46 -4.13 -4.38 -10.95
CA GLY A 46 -4.64 -3.45 -11.97
C GLY A 46 -5.78 -2.55 -11.52
N GLY A 47 -6.16 -2.60 -10.24
CA GLY A 47 -7.12 -1.68 -9.65
C GLY A 47 -6.59 -0.26 -9.48
N THR A 48 -7.49 0.68 -9.17
CA THR A 48 -7.17 2.10 -8.98
C THR A 48 -7.46 2.53 -7.54
N TYR A 49 -6.44 3.10 -6.88
CA TYR A 49 -6.45 3.40 -5.46
C TYR A 49 -5.84 4.77 -5.18
N TYR A 50 -6.36 5.45 -4.17
CA TYR A 50 -5.64 6.51 -3.47
C TYR A 50 -4.61 5.88 -2.54
N ILE A 51 -3.44 6.51 -2.44
CA ILE A 51 -2.34 6.06 -1.59
C ILE A 51 -2.20 7.11 -0.49
N ILE A 52 -2.43 6.72 0.76
CA ILE A 52 -2.50 7.63 1.91
C ILE A 52 -1.27 7.42 2.80
N PRO A 53 -0.29 8.33 2.78
CA PRO A 53 0.81 8.32 3.73
C PRO A 53 0.30 8.42 5.16
N GLN A 54 0.86 7.62 6.06
CA GLN A 54 0.50 7.59 7.47
C GLN A 54 1.52 8.32 8.31
N ARG A 55 1.11 8.85 9.47
CA ARG A 55 1.99 9.59 10.41
C ARG A 55 2.52 10.91 9.83
N THR A 56 1.73 11.52 8.95
CA THR A 56 1.97 12.83 8.34
C THR A 56 0.73 13.70 8.50
N ASN A 57 0.88 15.04 8.47
CA ASN A 57 -0.26 15.96 8.56
C ASN A 57 -0.95 16.22 7.22
N GLY A 58 -0.37 15.77 6.10
CA GLY A 58 -0.92 15.94 4.76
C GLY A 58 -1.96 14.87 4.40
N GLY A 59 -2.54 15.03 3.21
CA GLY A 59 -3.51 14.10 2.64
C GLY A 59 -2.86 12.96 1.88
N GLY A 60 -3.57 12.42 0.89
CA GLY A 60 -3.06 11.39 0.00
C GLY A 60 -1.96 11.87 -0.95
N LEU A 61 -1.32 10.92 -1.62
CA LEU A 61 -0.35 11.22 -2.67
C LEU A 61 -1.03 11.86 -3.87
N THR A 62 -0.37 12.84 -4.46
CA THR A 62 -0.85 13.66 -5.57
C THR A 62 0.26 13.91 -6.58
N VAL A 63 -0.04 14.70 -7.60
CA VAL A 63 0.88 15.07 -8.66
C VAL A 63 1.19 16.56 -8.57
N ALA A 64 2.47 16.90 -8.59
CA ALA A 64 2.96 18.28 -8.52
C ALA A 64 3.96 18.58 -9.64
N GLN A 65 4.05 19.85 -9.99
CA GLN A 65 5.15 20.38 -10.80
C GLN A 65 6.15 21.05 -9.88
N LYS A 66 7.45 20.83 -10.11
CA LYS A 66 8.48 21.56 -9.37
C LYS A 66 8.57 22.98 -9.95
N ALA A 67 8.45 23.99 -9.09
CA ALA A 67 8.58 25.39 -9.50
C ALA A 67 9.91 25.59 -10.26
N GLN A 68 9.85 26.35 -11.36
CA GLN A 68 11.00 26.65 -12.24
C GLN A 68 11.50 25.50 -13.14
N THR A 69 10.85 24.33 -13.13
CA THR A 69 11.15 23.25 -14.09
C THR A 69 10.20 23.28 -15.28
N THR A 70 10.57 22.58 -16.36
CA THR A 70 9.66 22.29 -17.47
C THR A 70 8.36 21.65 -16.96
N PRO A 71 7.23 21.77 -17.68
CA PRO A 71 5.93 21.23 -17.23
C PRO A 71 5.93 19.71 -16.97
N CYS A 72 6.98 19.03 -17.47
CA CYS A 72 7.27 17.63 -17.26
C CYS A 72 8.72 17.49 -16.75
N PRO A 73 9.02 16.48 -15.93
CA PRO A 73 8.10 15.44 -15.50
C PRO A 73 7.16 15.90 -14.36
N LEU A 74 6.12 15.11 -14.15
CA LEU A 74 5.16 15.30 -13.06
C LEU A 74 5.66 14.58 -11.82
N PHE A 75 6.01 15.32 -10.77
CA PHE A 75 6.52 14.76 -9.52
C PHE A 75 5.38 14.21 -8.67
N ILE A 76 5.65 13.16 -7.91
CA ILE A 76 4.72 12.64 -6.92
C ILE A 76 4.95 13.40 -5.61
N ALA A 77 3.88 13.90 -5.02
CA ALA A 77 3.92 14.70 -3.81
C ALA A 77 2.84 14.25 -2.84
N GLN A 78 2.83 14.81 -1.64
CA GLN A 78 1.71 14.71 -0.71
C GLN A 78 0.81 15.95 -0.80
N GLU A 79 -0.51 15.76 -0.75
CA GLU A 79 -1.45 16.85 -0.55
C GLU A 79 -1.18 17.58 0.78
N LYS A 80 -1.32 18.91 0.78
CA LYS A 80 -1.20 19.70 2.01
C LYS A 80 -2.45 19.58 2.89
N ASP A 81 -3.60 19.40 2.28
CA ASP A 81 -4.88 19.22 2.97
C ASP A 81 -5.04 17.74 3.37
N GLY A 82 -5.00 17.48 4.69
CA GLY A 82 -5.19 16.15 5.28
C GLY A 82 -6.53 15.48 4.96
N SER A 83 -7.54 16.26 4.53
CA SER A 83 -8.83 15.71 4.11
C SER A 83 -8.86 15.26 2.65
N SER A 84 -7.88 15.66 1.84
CA SER A 84 -7.79 15.30 0.44
C SER A 84 -7.25 13.88 0.26
N ASN A 85 -7.92 13.08 -0.58
CA ASN A 85 -7.43 11.77 -1.01
C ASN A 85 -6.25 11.86 -1.98
N GLY A 86 -5.99 13.03 -2.55
CA GLY A 86 -4.99 13.24 -3.60
C GLY A 86 -5.40 12.59 -4.93
N HIS A 87 -4.38 12.20 -5.70
CA HIS A 87 -4.54 11.60 -7.02
C HIS A 87 -4.72 10.08 -6.93
N ALA A 88 -5.52 9.53 -7.83
CA ALA A 88 -5.75 8.09 -7.91
C ALA A 88 -4.74 7.41 -8.84
N PHE A 89 -4.10 6.35 -8.36
CA PHE A 89 -3.07 5.60 -9.09
C PHE A 89 -3.58 4.21 -9.44
N LYS A 90 -3.31 3.77 -10.68
CA LYS A 90 -3.48 2.37 -11.06
C LYS A 90 -2.25 1.60 -10.59
N ILE A 91 -2.48 0.49 -9.90
CA ILE A 91 -1.43 -0.32 -9.28
C ILE A 91 -1.46 -1.72 -9.88
N THR A 92 -0.33 -2.18 -10.42
CA THR A 92 -0.20 -3.51 -11.06
C THR A 92 1.02 -4.26 -10.55
N SER A 93 0.96 -5.58 -10.57
CA SER A 93 2.10 -6.47 -10.35
C SER A 93 2.29 -7.40 -11.56
N PRO A 94 3.54 -7.71 -11.97
CA PRO A 94 3.79 -8.70 -13.01
C PRO A 94 3.43 -10.13 -12.58
N ILE A 95 3.21 -10.36 -11.28
CA ILE A 95 2.80 -11.66 -10.76
C ILE A 95 1.34 -11.93 -11.17
N SER A 96 1.12 -13.04 -11.86
CA SER A 96 -0.20 -13.45 -12.34
C SER A 96 -1.13 -13.84 -11.19
N SER A 97 -1.85 -12.87 -10.65
CA SER A 97 -2.81 -13.00 -9.56
C SER A 97 -3.98 -12.04 -9.75
N LYS A 98 -5.19 -12.44 -9.32
CA LYS A 98 -6.37 -11.56 -9.29
C LYS A 98 -6.19 -10.39 -8.32
N TYR A 99 -5.60 -10.68 -7.16
CA TYR A 99 -5.35 -9.70 -6.11
C TYR A 99 -3.87 -9.30 -6.11
N LEU A 100 -3.59 -8.06 -5.71
CA LEU A 100 -2.24 -7.51 -5.70
C LEU A 100 -1.40 -8.21 -4.61
N PRO A 101 -0.38 -8.98 -4.99
CA PRO A 101 0.51 -9.64 -4.02
C PRO A 101 1.54 -8.65 -3.47
N PHE A 102 2.21 -9.04 -2.39
CA PHE A 102 3.46 -8.38 -2.01
C PHE A 102 4.54 -8.59 -3.07
N GLY A 103 5.45 -7.63 -3.21
CA GLY A 103 6.56 -7.69 -4.15
C GLY A 103 6.47 -6.65 -5.27
N PRO A 104 7.11 -6.93 -6.42
CA PRO A 104 7.24 -5.98 -7.53
C PRO A 104 5.89 -5.38 -7.95
N THR A 105 5.87 -4.06 -8.00
CA THR A 105 4.68 -3.26 -8.23
C THR A 105 4.99 -2.09 -9.16
N GLU A 106 4.06 -1.78 -10.05
CA GLU A 106 4.10 -0.60 -10.89
C GLU A 106 2.92 0.33 -10.57
N PHE A 107 3.20 1.62 -10.57
CA PHE A 107 2.22 2.67 -10.29
C PHE A 107 2.06 3.55 -11.54
N TYR A 108 0.81 3.84 -11.89
CA TYR A 108 0.47 4.63 -13.08
C TYR A 108 -0.46 5.78 -12.70
N LEU A 109 -0.19 6.97 -13.25
CA LEU A 109 -1.15 8.08 -13.16
C LEU A 109 -2.41 7.72 -13.96
N THR A 110 -3.58 7.80 -13.32
CA THR A 110 -4.87 7.65 -14.01
C THR A 110 -5.48 9.01 -14.34
N LYS A 111 -6.20 9.12 -15.46
CA LYS A 111 -7.04 10.30 -15.80
C LYS A 111 -6.33 11.66 -15.68
N VAL A 112 -5.04 11.74 -16.05
CA VAL A 112 -4.32 13.02 -16.07
C VAL A 112 -4.40 13.64 -17.46
N THR A 113 -4.99 14.83 -17.56
CA THR A 113 -4.88 15.68 -18.76
C THR A 113 -3.52 16.39 -18.72
N THR A 114 -2.50 15.77 -19.31
CA THR A 114 -1.14 16.33 -19.34
C THR A 114 -0.58 16.39 -20.75
N THR A 115 0.25 17.41 -20.99
CA THR A 115 1.07 17.55 -22.21
C THR A 115 2.32 16.65 -22.18
N CYS A 116 2.59 15.97 -21.06
CA CYS A 116 3.72 15.06 -20.92
C CYS A 116 3.58 13.84 -21.84
N THR A 117 4.50 13.71 -22.79
CA THR A 117 4.59 12.54 -23.66
C THR A 117 5.19 11.35 -22.89
N LYS A 118 4.60 10.15 -23.11
CA LYS A 118 4.66 8.89 -22.33
C LYS A 118 6.05 8.49 -21.77
N PRO A 119 6.14 7.70 -20.65
CA PRO A 119 5.08 7.00 -19.92
C PRO A 119 4.62 7.67 -18.61
N LEU A 120 3.33 7.52 -18.28
CA LEU A 120 2.70 7.98 -17.02
C LEU A 120 2.94 7.05 -15.83
N ALA A 121 3.89 6.13 -15.96
CA ALA A 121 4.28 5.23 -14.91
C ALA A 121 5.31 5.91 -14.00
N TRP A 122 5.28 5.60 -12.70
CA TRP A 122 6.25 6.12 -11.75
C TRP A 122 7.66 5.69 -12.12
N ARG A 123 8.59 6.62 -12.03
CA ARG A 123 10.01 6.46 -12.32
C ARG A 123 10.81 7.31 -11.35
N LEU A 124 12.07 6.98 -11.19
CA LEU A 124 12.99 7.79 -10.41
C LEU A 124 13.66 8.86 -11.27
N ILE A 125 13.83 10.04 -10.69
CA ILE A 125 14.58 11.14 -11.27
C ILE A 125 15.53 11.72 -10.22
N THR A 126 16.80 11.85 -10.60
CA THR A 126 17.82 12.49 -9.77
C THR A 126 17.77 14.00 -9.98
N ASP A 127 17.69 14.74 -8.88
CA ASP A 127 17.86 16.19 -8.89
C ASP A 127 19.32 16.53 -8.70
N ASN A 128 19.98 16.96 -9.77
CA ASN A 128 21.41 17.25 -9.76
C ASN A 128 21.80 18.37 -8.79
N ALA A 129 20.87 19.26 -8.41
CA ALA A 129 21.16 20.36 -7.49
C ALA A 129 21.24 19.89 -6.03
N THR A 130 20.39 18.95 -5.62
CA THR A 130 20.32 18.49 -4.22
C THR A 130 20.87 17.07 -4.03
N GLY A 131 21.07 16.32 -5.11
CA GLY A 131 21.37 14.89 -5.06
C GLY A 131 20.18 14.01 -4.66
N HIS A 132 19.01 14.61 -4.41
CA HIS A 132 17.80 13.85 -4.05
C HIS A 132 17.30 13.05 -5.24
N ILE A 133 16.69 11.90 -4.95
CA ILE A 133 16.09 11.06 -5.98
C ILE A 133 14.59 11.02 -5.74
N TYR A 134 13.85 11.70 -6.60
CA TYR A 134 12.40 11.84 -6.50
C TYR A 134 11.67 10.79 -7.34
N VAL A 135 10.39 10.58 -7.02
CA VAL A 135 9.47 9.83 -7.87
C VAL A 135 8.72 10.81 -8.78
N ALA A 136 8.72 10.52 -10.08
CA ALA A 136 8.01 11.30 -11.08
C ALA A 136 7.40 10.42 -12.19
N ALA A 137 6.56 11.00 -13.04
CA ALA A 137 5.91 10.33 -14.16
C ALA A 137 5.76 11.29 -15.36
N GLY A 138 5.47 10.75 -16.55
CA GLY A 138 5.28 11.55 -17.76
C GLY A 138 6.59 12.16 -18.26
N THR A 139 7.62 11.33 -18.43
CA THR A 139 8.96 11.80 -18.77
C THR A 139 9.26 11.50 -20.24
N THR A 140 9.92 12.44 -20.94
CA THR A 140 10.33 12.24 -22.34
C THR A 140 11.61 11.40 -22.48
N GLN A 141 12.36 11.25 -21.38
CA GLN A 141 13.59 10.48 -21.32
C GLN A 141 13.30 9.03 -20.90
N SER A 142 14.08 8.10 -21.44
CA SER A 142 14.08 6.70 -21.02
C SER A 142 14.58 6.61 -19.59
N LEU A 143 13.66 6.58 -18.62
CA LEU A 143 14.01 6.34 -17.23
C LEU A 143 14.20 4.84 -16.99
N GLY A 144 15.07 4.53 -16.03
CA GLY A 144 15.41 3.17 -15.63
C GLY A 144 14.19 2.30 -15.27
N PRO A 145 14.40 1.00 -15.05
CA PRO A 145 13.31 0.05 -14.82
C PRO A 145 12.42 0.46 -13.63
N THR A 146 11.14 0.12 -13.73
CA THR A 146 10.20 0.13 -12.60
C THR A 146 10.66 -0.89 -11.58
N ALA A 147 11.17 -0.39 -10.47
CA ALA A 147 11.74 -1.24 -9.43
C ALA A 147 11.06 -0.99 -8.07
N PHE A 148 9.78 -0.62 -8.12
CA PHE A 148 9.00 -0.45 -6.90
C PHE A 148 8.49 -1.80 -6.38
N SER A 149 8.36 -1.90 -5.07
CA SER A 149 7.81 -3.07 -4.40
C SER A 149 6.97 -2.64 -3.21
N ILE A 150 5.89 -3.37 -2.94
CA ILE A 150 5.09 -3.18 -1.73
C ILE A 150 5.33 -4.38 -0.81
N THR A 151 5.58 -4.11 0.47
CA THR A 151 5.72 -5.12 1.51
C THR A 151 4.91 -4.76 2.76
N GLY A 152 4.67 -5.76 3.60
CA GLY A 152 4.19 -5.53 4.96
C GLY A 152 5.27 -4.86 5.82
N PRO A 153 4.88 -4.09 6.85
CA PRO A 153 5.81 -3.42 7.75
C PRO A 153 6.66 -4.44 8.52
N PHE A 154 7.98 -4.25 8.48
CA PHE A 154 8.94 -5.15 9.13
C PHE A 154 8.89 -5.12 10.68
N PHE A 155 8.33 -4.07 11.28
CA PHE A 155 8.47 -3.81 12.73
C PHE A 155 7.17 -3.46 13.48
N TYR A 156 6.08 -3.10 12.79
CA TYR A 156 4.83 -2.66 13.43
C TYR A 156 3.63 -3.29 12.74
N VAL A 157 2.78 -3.99 13.51
CA VAL A 157 1.60 -4.67 12.98
C VAL A 157 0.39 -3.71 13.03
N GLN A 158 0.47 -2.58 12.32
CA GLN A 158 -0.75 -1.81 12.07
C GLN A 158 -1.50 -2.48 10.91
N PRO A 159 -2.79 -2.80 11.08
CA PRO A 159 -3.55 -3.46 10.02
C PRO A 159 -3.61 -2.54 8.80
N PHE A 160 -3.42 -3.15 7.63
CA PHE A 160 -3.56 -2.49 6.32
C PHE A 160 -2.57 -1.34 6.07
N GLU A 161 -1.47 -1.29 6.82
CA GLU A 161 -0.35 -0.41 6.53
C GLU A 161 0.75 -1.17 5.82
N TYR A 162 1.40 -0.50 4.87
CA TYR A 162 2.39 -1.09 3.98
C TYR A 162 3.56 -0.14 3.75
N GLN A 163 4.68 -0.69 3.33
CA GLN A 163 5.85 0.09 2.93
C GLN A 163 6.07 -0.06 1.43
N ILE A 164 6.43 1.05 0.79
CA ILE A 164 6.84 1.08 -0.61
C ILE A 164 8.36 1.18 -0.65
N PHE A 165 9.00 0.28 -1.38
CA PHE A 165 10.44 0.27 -1.61
C PHE A 165 10.73 0.59 -3.06
N TYR A 166 11.88 1.21 -3.29
CA TYR A 166 12.59 1.12 -4.55
C TYR A 166 13.78 0.19 -4.37
N CYS A 167 13.89 -0.84 -5.20
CA CYS A 167 15.02 -1.76 -5.20
C CYS A 167 15.75 -1.65 -6.53
N ASP A 168 16.99 -1.17 -6.53
CA ASP A 168 17.87 -1.53 -7.66
C ASP A 168 18.34 -2.99 -7.48
N ASN A 169 19.08 -3.52 -8.46
CA ASN A 169 19.56 -4.92 -8.43
C ASN A 169 20.48 -5.25 -7.22
N VAL A 170 20.83 -4.26 -6.38
CA VAL A 170 21.79 -4.38 -5.29
C VAL A 170 21.22 -3.89 -3.94
N LEU A 171 20.41 -2.82 -3.94
CA LEU A 171 19.96 -2.11 -2.74
C LEU A 171 18.47 -1.75 -2.82
N CYS A 172 17.75 -2.05 -1.73
CA CYS A 172 16.38 -1.60 -1.50
C CYS A 172 16.37 -0.40 -0.54
N LYS A 173 15.71 0.69 -0.95
CA LYS A 173 15.49 1.89 -0.14
C LYS A 173 14.00 2.18 -0.01
N LEU A 174 13.61 2.72 1.14
CA LEU A 174 12.24 3.13 1.40
C LEU A 174 11.87 4.35 0.53
N ALA A 175 10.64 4.34 0.03
CA ALA A 175 10.01 5.53 -0.51
C ALA A 175 9.45 6.36 0.66
N GLY A 176 9.89 7.60 0.77
CA GLY A 176 9.49 8.53 1.81
C GLY A 176 9.33 9.95 1.27
N LEU A 177 8.75 10.83 2.08
CA LEU A 177 8.59 12.25 1.71
C LEU A 177 9.84 13.03 2.13
N TYR A 178 10.32 13.90 1.26
CA TYR A 178 11.29 14.93 1.62
C TYR A 178 10.58 16.12 2.27
N GLU A 179 11.37 17.05 2.84
CA GLU A 179 10.87 18.26 3.51
C GLU A 179 9.98 19.13 2.62
N ASN A 180 10.22 19.11 1.30
CA ASN A 180 9.41 19.83 0.31
C ASN A 180 8.08 19.12 -0.03
N GLY A 181 7.77 17.99 0.61
CA GLY A 181 6.56 17.20 0.39
C GLY A 181 6.60 16.33 -0.87
N LEU A 182 7.73 16.26 -1.58
CA LEU A 182 7.90 15.37 -2.73
C LEU A 182 8.28 13.97 -2.26
N LEU A 183 7.71 12.96 -2.92
CA LEU A 183 8.04 11.57 -2.71
C LEU A 183 9.38 11.25 -3.38
N GLY A 184 10.22 10.46 -2.70
CA GLY A 184 11.49 10.01 -3.23
C GLY A 184 12.12 8.91 -2.41
N MET A 185 13.38 8.58 -2.73
CA MET A 185 14.18 7.66 -1.93
C MET A 185 14.65 8.35 -0.65
N ASN A 186 13.89 8.18 0.43
CA ASN A 186 14.20 8.77 1.72
C ASN A 186 14.19 7.69 2.81
N HIS A 187 15.38 7.39 3.35
CA HIS A 187 15.59 6.39 4.39
C HIS A 187 15.34 6.89 5.82
N ASP A 188 15.32 8.21 6.02
CA ASP A 188 15.27 8.80 7.36
C ASP A 188 13.86 8.77 7.95
N VAL A 189 12.86 8.48 7.12
CA VAL A 189 11.45 8.44 7.50
C VAL A 189 10.86 7.07 7.18
N ASN A 190 10.52 6.32 8.22
CA ASN A 190 9.72 5.10 8.09
C ASN A 190 8.27 5.49 7.79
N LEU A 191 7.99 5.78 6.52
CA LEU A 191 6.67 6.15 6.03
C LEU A 191 5.89 4.89 5.65
N ALA A 192 4.74 4.71 6.28
CA ALA A 192 3.78 3.66 5.89
C ALA A 192 2.66 4.27 5.05
N TYR A 193 2.00 3.42 4.27
CA TYR A 193 0.94 3.79 3.35
C TYR A 193 -0.27 2.90 3.58
N ARG A 194 -1.45 3.50 3.51
CA ARG A 194 -2.73 2.79 3.35
C ARG A 194 -3.24 2.99 1.94
N PHE A 195 -4.03 2.03 1.48
CA PHE A 195 -4.69 2.11 0.19
C PHE A 195 -6.18 2.32 0.39
N ARG A 196 -6.76 3.28 -0.34
CA ARG A 196 -8.20 3.57 -0.33
C ARG A 196 -8.74 3.39 -1.75
N LYS A 197 -9.88 2.73 -1.91
CA LYS A 197 -10.47 2.47 -3.24
C LYS A 197 -10.89 3.79 -3.90
N ALA A 198 -10.48 4.03 -5.15
CA ALA A 198 -10.76 5.29 -5.84
C ALA A 198 -12.14 5.34 -6.52
N PHE A 199 -12.64 4.19 -6.98
CA PHE A 199 -13.96 4.07 -7.60
C PHE A 199 -14.63 2.78 -7.10
N THR A 200 -15.81 2.89 -6.51
CA THR A 200 -16.72 1.76 -6.34
C THR A 200 -17.36 1.45 -7.70
N HIS A 201 -17.69 0.19 -7.95
CA HIS A 201 -18.21 -0.31 -9.23
C HIS A 201 -19.53 0.34 -9.73
N THR A 202 -20.04 1.37 -9.05
CA THR A 202 -21.37 1.96 -9.28
C THR A 202 -21.37 3.13 -10.27
N SER A 203 -20.23 3.60 -10.78
CA SER A 203 -20.20 4.77 -11.70
C SER A 203 -19.86 4.44 -13.16
N GLN A 204 -20.02 3.19 -13.61
CA GLN A 204 -19.89 2.83 -15.04
C GLN A 204 -21.23 2.69 -15.78
N VAL A 205 -22.32 3.25 -15.24
CA VAL A 205 -23.56 3.41 -15.99
C VAL A 205 -23.94 4.89 -16.00
N MET A 206 -23.42 5.60 -17.00
CA MET A 206 -24.09 6.73 -17.61
C MET A 206 -23.76 6.72 -19.10
#